data_AF-A0A4R1PJ91-F1
#
_entry.id   AF-A0A4R1PJ91-F1
#
_cell.length_a   1.000
_cell.length_b   1.000
_cell.length_c   1.000
_cell.angle_alpha   90.00
_cell.angle_beta   90.00
_cell.angle_gamma   90.00
#
_symmetry.space_group_name_H-M   'P 1'
#
loop_
_entity.id
_entity.type
_entity.pdbx_description
1 polymer ?
#
loop_
_entity_poly.entity_id
_entity_poly.type
_entity_poly.pdbx_seq_one_letter_code
_entity_poly.pdbx_strand_id
1 'polypeptide(L)'
;MNGANPVTMPAPLLPARVRREIAREQYRSELLVGAVQLGIAALLALLYAGSTHGFAPDAPVEAAPLGLSLFAILALLRLWLALSGQLGRWLLGLGVVAEMALLVGVIFAYHLQYEQPAQFSLKSTEFAYLFILIALRALRFEPLWVILSGLTAAAGWLALLGYAVASAPGNPT
;
A
#
# COMPACT_ATOMS: atom_id res chain seq x y z
N MET A 1 -20.50 45.01 36.03
CA MET A 1 -19.93 43.65 35.97
C MET A 1 -19.64 43.33 34.51
N ASN A 2 -18.35 43.40 34.14
CA ASN A 2 -17.88 43.21 32.78
C ASN A 2 -17.84 41.72 32.43
N GLY A 3 -18.77 41.26 31.59
CA GLY A 3 -18.70 39.95 30.95
C GLY A 3 -17.90 40.05 29.67
N ALA A 4 -16.63 39.64 29.71
CA ALA A 4 -15.79 39.51 28.53
C ALA A 4 -16.33 38.39 27.63
N ASN A 5 -16.82 38.76 26.44
CA ASN A 5 -17.08 37.78 25.39
C ASN A 5 -15.74 37.18 24.93
N PRO A 6 -15.57 35.84 24.92
CA PRO A 6 -14.37 35.23 24.37
C PRO A 6 -14.31 35.51 22.87
N VAL A 7 -13.23 36.18 22.44
CA VAL A 7 -12.92 36.41 21.03
C VAL A 7 -12.70 35.06 20.37
N THR A 8 -13.70 34.54 19.67
CA THR A 8 -13.54 33.42 18.74
C THR A 8 -12.70 33.93 17.58
N MET A 9 -11.38 33.74 17.63
CA MET A 9 -10.52 34.06 16.49
C MET A 9 -10.92 33.13 15.33
N PRO A 10 -11.42 33.66 14.20
CA PRO A 10 -11.69 32.83 13.03
C PRO A 10 -10.38 32.15 12.63
N ALA A 11 -10.42 30.83 12.48
CA ALA A 11 -9.28 30.05 12.00
C ALA A 11 -8.67 30.75 10.76
N PRO A 12 -7.34 30.90 10.67
CA PRO A 12 -6.72 31.72 9.64
C PRO A 12 -7.14 31.20 8.26
N LEU A 13 -8.00 31.95 7.58
CA LEU A 13 -8.47 31.65 6.24
C LEU A 13 -7.29 31.82 5.30
N LEU A 14 -6.63 30.70 4.94
CA LEU A 14 -5.52 30.69 4.00
C LEU A 14 -5.87 31.51 2.73
N PRO A 15 -5.00 32.44 2.28
CA PRO A 15 -5.25 33.24 1.08
C PRO A 15 -5.58 32.37 -0.13
N ALA A 16 -6.53 32.78 -0.96
CA ALA A 16 -7.02 31.97 -2.11
C ALA A 16 -5.89 31.50 -3.05
N ARG A 17 -4.84 32.33 -3.22
CA ARG A 17 -3.62 31.99 -3.95
C ARG A 17 -2.86 30.79 -3.35
N VAL A 18 -2.68 30.75 -2.03
CA VAL A 18 -1.98 29.67 -1.32
C VAL A 18 -2.77 28.36 -1.43
N ARG A 19 -4.10 28.44 -1.33
CA ARG A 19 -4.99 27.27 -1.46
C ARG A 19 -4.94 26.64 -2.85
N ARG A 20 -4.89 27.47 -3.91
CA ARG A 20 -4.76 26.99 -5.30
C ARG A 20 -3.40 26.33 -5.55
N GLU A 21 -2.33 26.88 -4.98
CA GLU A 21 -0.99 26.30 -5.10
C GLU A 21 -0.90 24.93 -4.40
N ILE A 22 -1.44 24.83 -3.18
CA ILE A 22 -1.50 23.55 -2.44
C ILE A 22 -2.29 22.50 -3.22
N ALA A 23 -3.44 22.85 -3.79
CA ALA A 23 -4.25 21.90 -4.57
C ALA A 23 -3.50 21.41 -5.82
N ARG A 24 -2.74 22.29 -6.47
CA ARG A 24 -1.92 21.94 -7.65
C ARG A 24 -0.77 21.00 -7.29
N GLU A 25 -0.09 21.27 -6.18
CA GLU A 25 1.00 20.42 -5.69
C GLU A 25 0.50 19.05 -5.20
N GLN A 26 -0.69 18.98 -4.59
CA GLN A 26 -1.32 17.71 -4.23
C GLN A 26 -1.63 16.87 -5.47
N TYR A 27 -2.20 17.46 -6.51
CA TYR A 27 -2.48 16.76 -7.77
C TYR A 27 -1.21 16.25 -8.45
N ARG A 28 -0.15 17.07 -8.50
CA ARG A 28 1.16 16.66 -9.04
C ARG A 28 1.76 15.51 -8.26
N SER A 29 1.76 15.61 -6.93
CA SER A 29 2.28 14.57 -6.05
C SER A 29 1.53 13.26 -6.23
N GLU A 30 0.20 13.32 -6.40
CA GLU A 30 -0.63 12.15 -6.63
C GLU A 30 -0.32 11.46 -7.97
N LEU A 31 -0.14 12.26 -9.03
CA LEU A 31 0.26 11.76 -10.35
C LEU A 31 1.67 11.14 -10.31
N LEU A 32 2.62 11.77 -9.61
CA LEU A 32 3.98 11.25 -9.45
C LEU A 32 3.98 9.92 -8.71
N VAL A 33 3.24 9.81 -7.60
CA VAL A 33 3.11 8.55 -6.87
C VAL A 33 2.49 7.47 -7.76
N GLY A 34 1.40 7.79 -8.48
CA GLY A 34 0.78 6.84 -9.42
C GLY A 34 1.72 6.40 -10.54
N ALA A 35 2.46 7.33 -11.14
CA ALA A 35 3.41 7.05 -12.21
C ALA A 35 4.58 6.19 -11.72
N VAL A 36 5.17 6.50 -10.56
CA VAL A 36 6.25 5.69 -9.97
C VAL A 36 5.75 4.29 -9.63
N GLN A 37 4.53 4.18 -9.10
CA GLN A 37 3.93 2.90 -8.74
C GLN A 37 3.68 2.01 -9.98
N LEU A 38 3.16 2.58 -11.07
CA LEU A 38 3.03 1.89 -12.35
C LEU A 38 4.39 1.54 -12.95
N GLY A 39 5.39 2.42 -12.83
CA GLY A 39 6.76 2.15 -13.27
C GLY A 39 7.39 0.96 -12.54
N ILE A 40 7.21 0.87 -11.21
CA ILE A 40 7.66 -0.27 -10.41
C ILE A 40 6.93 -1.55 -10.84
N ALA A 41 5.60 -1.48 -11.02
CA ALA A 41 4.82 -2.64 -11.46
C ALA A 41 5.27 -3.15 -12.84
N ALA A 42 5.51 -2.24 -13.79
CA ALA A 42 5.99 -2.56 -15.13
C ALA A 42 7.40 -3.16 -15.10
N LEU A 43 8.30 -2.59 -14.29
CA LEU A 43 9.65 -3.13 -14.09
C LEU A 43 9.60 -4.55 -13.53
N LEU A 44 8.81 -4.78 -12.48
CA LEU A 44 8.66 -6.10 -11.87
C LEU A 44 8.02 -7.10 -12.84
N ALA A 45 7.04 -6.69 -13.65
CA ALA A 45 6.46 -7.53 -14.68
C ALA A 45 7.48 -7.94 -15.76
N LEU A 46 8.34 -7.01 -16.18
CA LEU A 46 9.41 -7.30 -17.13
C LEU A 46 10.45 -8.27 -16.56
N LEU A 47 10.85 -8.05 -15.30
CA LEU A 47 11.76 -8.95 -14.59
C LEU A 47 11.15 -10.36 -14.43
N TYR A 48 9.87 -10.43 -14.08
CA TYR A 48 9.15 -11.70 -13.97
C TYR A 48 9.10 -12.44 -15.31
N ALA A 49 8.76 -11.75 -16.41
CA ALA A 49 8.74 -12.32 -17.76
C ALA A 49 10.10 -12.85 -18.23
N GLY A 50 11.19 -12.27 -17.74
CA GLY A 50 12.56 -12.73 -18.01
C GLY A 50 13.09 -13.77 -17.01
N SER A 51 12.34 -14.08 -15.95
CA SER A 51 12.80 -14.99 -14.90
C SER A 51 12.54 -16.46 -15.26
N THR A 52 13.45 -17.33 -14.86
CA THR A 52 13.22 -18.78 -14.88
C THR A 52 12.44 -19.18 -13.64
N HIS A 53 11.24 -19.72 -13.84
CA HIS A 53 10.34 -20.15 -12.78
C HIS A 53 10.89 -21.38 -12.04
N GLY A 54 10.93 -21.33 -10.71
CA GLY A 54 11.46 -22.39 -9.84
C GLY A 54 10.41 -23.18 -9.06
N PHE A 55 9.13 -23.11 -9.45
CA PHE A 55 8.01 -23.77 -8.77
C PHE A 55 7.37 -24.84 -9.65
N ALA A 56 6.64 -25.77 -9.02
CA ALA A 56 6.05 -26.92 -9.70
C ALA A 56 5.01 -26.48 -10.76
N PRO A 57 4.90 -27.19 -11.90
CA PRO A 57 3.88 -26.91 -12.92
C PRO A 57 2.44 -26.98 -12.39
N ASP A 58 2.22 -27.79 -11.35
CA ASP A 58 0.91 -28.01 -10.71
C ASP A 58 0.68 -27.13 -9.48
N ALA A 59 1.46 -26.05 -9.31
CA ALA A 59 1.31 -25.17 -8.17
C ALA A 59 -0.13 -24.61 -8.11
N PRO A 60 -0.79 -24.62 -6.95
CA PRO A 60 -2.20 -24.24 -6.85
C PRO A 60 -2.44 -22.74 -7.10
N VAL A 61 -1.41 -21.90 -6.93
CA VAL A 61 -1.47 -20.45 -7.10
C VAL A 61 -0.13 -19.92 -7.62
N GLU A 62 -0.17 -19.04 -8.61
CA GLU A 62 0.98 -18.25 -9.04
C GLU A 62 0.90 -16.85 -8.40
N ALA A 63 1.57 -16.66 -7.25
CA ALA A 63 1.42 -15.46 -6.43
C ALA A 63 1.94 -14.19 -7.14
N ALA A 64 3.07 -14.30 -7.86
CA ALA A 64 3.69 -13.17 -8.55
C ALA A 64 2.80 -12.55 -9.64
N PRO A 65 2.28 -13.29 -10.64
CA PRO A 65 1.43 -12.70 -11.69
C PRO A 65 0.08 -12.24 -11.16
N LEU A 66 -0.51 -12.93 -10.18
CA LEU A 66 -1.73 -12.48 -9.51
C LEU A 66 -1.50 -11.16 -8.75
N GLY A 67 -0.40 -11.08 -8.01
CA GLY A 67 0.00 -9.86 -7.31
C GLY A 67 0.23 -8.70 -8.26
N LEU A 68 1.00 -8.91 -9.33
CA LEU A 68 1.30 -7.90 -10.34
C LEU A 68 0.05 -7.40 -11.05
N SER A 69 -0.81 -8.30 -11.51
CA SER A 69 -2.04 -7.94 -12.22
C SER A 69 -3.00 -7.16 -11.33
N LEU A 70 -3.25 -7.62 -10.09
CA LEU A 70 -4.14 -6.93 -9.17
C LEU A 70 -3.55 -5.59 -8.71
N PHE A 71 -2.24 -5.51 -8.53
CA PHE A 71 -1.56 -4.26 -8.19
C PHE A 71 -1.64 -3.24 -9.33
N ALA A 72 -1.44 -3.69 -10.58
CA ALA A 72 -1.62 -2.87 -11.76
C ALA A 72 -3.06 -2.38 -11.89
N ILE A 73 -4.07 -3.24 -11.65
CA ILE A 73 -5.48 -2.84 -11.66
C ILE A 73 -5.75 -1.76 -10.61
N LEU A 74 -5.27 -1.93 -9.37
CA LEU A 74 -5.45 -0.92 -8.31
C LEU A 74 -4.78 0.40 -8.68
N ALA A 75 -3.56 0.35 -9.22
CA ALA A 75 -2.82 1.54 -9.64
C ALA A 75 -3.52 2.26 -10.81
N LEU A 76 -4.03 1.52 -11.80
CA LEU A 76 -4.79 2.07 -12.93
C LEU A 76 -6.12 2.66 -12.49
N LEU A 77 -6.86 1.97 -11.62
CA LEU A 77 -8.12 2.46 -11.05
C LEU A 77 -7.88 3.78 -10.31
N ARG A 78 -6.83 3.83 -9.47
CA ARG A 78 -6.44 5.04 -8.75
C ARG A 78 -6.07 6.18 -9.71
N LEU A 79 -5.28 5.89 -10.75
CA LEU A 79 -4.91 6.88 -11.77
C LEU A 79 -6.16 7.40 -12.50
N TRP A 80 -7.07 6.52 -12.90
CA TRP A 80 -8.31 6.89 -13.55
C TRP A 80 -9.19 7.79 -12.66
N LEU A 81 -9.30 7.47 -11.37
CA LEU A 81 -10.02 8.29 -10.40
C LEU A 81 -9.37 9.66 -10.15
N ALA A 82 -8.03 9.71 -10.12
CA ALA A 82 -7.26 10.95 -10.03
C ALA A 82 -7.51 11.85 -11.26
N LEU A 83 -7.46 11.27 -12.46
CA LEU A 83 -7.73 11.97 -13.72
C LEU A 83 -9.21 12.41 -13.83
N SER A 84 -10.13 11.64 -13.28
CA SER A 84 -11.57 11.96 -13.26
C SER A 84 -11.93 13.00 -12.21
N GLY A 85 -10.99 13.44 -11.37
CA GLY A 85 -11.24 14.38 -10.27
C GLY A 85 -12.12 13.83 -9.15
N GLN A 86 -12.39 12.52 -9.13
CA GLN A 86 -13.25 11.84 -8.15
C GLN A 86 -12.50 11.34 -6.92
N LEU A 87 -11.19 11.61 -6.84
CA LEU A 87 -10.35 11.07 -5.80
C LEU A 87 -10.54 11.80 -4.46
N GLY A 88 -11.62 11.43 -3.77
CA GLY A 88 -11.88 11.86 -2.40
C GLY A 88 -10.89 11.25 -1.41
N ARG A 89 -10.71 11.90 -0.26
CA ARG A 89 -9.85 11.43 0.84
C ARG A 89 -10.18 10.01 1.30
N TRP A 90 -11.46 9.64 1.33
CA TRP A 90 -11.89 8.29 1.69
C TRP A 90 -11.42 7.23 0.70
N LEU A 91 -11.52 7.52 -0.60
CA LEU A 91 -11.14 6.59 -1.66
C LEU A 91 -9.62 6.39 -1.71
N LEU A 92 -8.86 7.45 -1.43
CA LEU A 92 -7.43 7.38 -1.17
C LEU A 92 -7.09 6.44 -0.02
N GLY A 93 -7.76 6.60 1.12
CA GLY A 93 -7.57 5.71 2.27
C GLY A 93 -7.87 4.25 1.94
N LEU A 94 -8.95 3.99 1.21
CA LEU A 94 -9.30 2.64 0.77
C LEU A 94 -8.25 2.05 -0.17
N GLY A 95 -7.77 2.83 -1.15
CA GLY A 95 -6.67 2.40 -2.03
C GLY A 95 -5.40 2.08 -1.24
N VAL A 96 -5.09 2.91 -0.24
CA VAL A 96 -3.92 2.73 0.63
C VAL A 96 -3.98 1.39 1.36
N VAL A 97 -5.15 1.05 1.90
CA VAL A 97 -5.41 -0.21 2.59
C VAL A 97 -5.42 -1.39 1.61
N ALA A 98 -6.07 -1.25 0.46
CA ALA A 98 -6.17 -2.29 -0.56
C ALA A 98 -4.79 -2.70 -1.10
N GLU A 99 -3.92 -1.74 -1.40
CA GLU A 99 -2.54 -2.02 -1.86
C GLU A 99 -1.71 -2.75 -0.79
N MET A 100 -1.90 -2.40 0.50
CA MET A 100 -1.23 -3.08 1.60
C MET A 100 -1.75 -4.50 1.81
N ALA A 101 -3.07 -4.66 1.82
CA ALA A 101 -3.72 -5.97 1.94
C ALA A 101 -3.33 -6.88 0.78
N LEU A 102 -3.25 -6.34 -0.44
CA LEU A 102 -2.78 -7.06 -1.61
C LEU A 102 -1.34 -7.54 -1.40
N LEU A 103 -0.43 -6.66 -1.01
CA LEU A 103 0.98 -7.03 -0.83
C LEU A 103 1.14 -8.11 0.25
N VAL A 104 0.48 -7.94 1.39
CA VAL A 104 0.46 -8.95 2.47
C VAL A 104 -0.15 -10.27 1.99
N GLY A 105 -1.23 -10.21 1.19
CA GLY A 105 -1.88 -11.37 0.60
C GLY A 105 -1.00 -12.11 -0.42
N VAL A 106 -0.17 -11.40 -1.18
CA VAL A 106 0.81 -12.00 -2.10
C VAL A 106 1.95 -12.66 -1.32
N ILE A 107 2.47 -11.99 -0.29
CA ILE A 107 3.49 -12.56 0.62
C ILE A 107 2.96 -13.83 1.30
N PHE A 108 1.69 -13.82 1.68
CA PHE A 108 0.99 -15.02 2.11
C PHE A 108 0.98 -16.03 0.96
N ALA A 109 0.40 -15.73 -0.20
CA ALA A 109 0.27 -16.68 -1.32
C ALA A 109 1.56 -17.44 -1.68
N TYR A 110 2.74 -16.84 -1.52
CA TYR A 110 4.01 -17.55 -1.72
C TYR A 110 4.20 -18.80 -0.86
N HIS A 111 3.75 -18.83 0.40
CA HIS A 111 3.88 -20.06 1.19
C HIS A 111 3.01 -21.20 0.62
N LEU A 112 1.86 -20.88 -0.01
CA LEU A 112 1.05 -21.88 -0.71
C LEU A 112 1.73 -22.30 -2.03
N GLN A 113 2.25 -21.35 -2.79
CA GLN A 113 2.92 -21.60 -4.07
C GLN A 113 4.14 -22.53 -3.93
N TYR A 114 4.90 -22.38 -2.84
CA TYR A 114 6.10 -23.19 -2.57
C TYR A 114 5.85 -24.37 -1.61
N GLU A 115 4.59 -24.61 -1.21
CA GLU A 115 4.19 -25.63 -0.22
C GLU A 115 5.05 -25.58 1.06
N GLN A 116 5.40 -24.37 1.49
CA GLN A 116 6.24 -24.13 2.64
C GLN A 116 5.40 -23.80 3.89
N PRO A 117 5.94 -24.03 5.09
CA PRO A 117 5.27 -23.62 6.32
C PRO A 117 5.10 -22.08 6.36
N ALA A 118 4.05 -21.60 7.03
CA ALA A 118 3.70 -20.18 7.09
C ALA A 118 4.81 -19.24 7.60
N GLN A 119 5.77 -19.79 8.35
CA GLN A 119 6.96 -19.10 8.82
C GLN A 119 7.89 -18.66 7.67
N PHE A 120 7.75 -19.25 6.47
CA PHE A 120 8.49 -18.85 5.28
C PHE A 120 8.21 -17.39 4.90
N SER A 121 6.95 -16.95 4.97
CA SER A 121 6.54 -15.57 4.68
C SER A 121 7.24 -14.54 5.59
N LEU A 122 7.62 -14.91 6.83
CA LEU A 122 8.29 -14.01 7.77
C LEU A 122 9.78 -13.77 7.49
N LYS A 123 10.40 -14.65 6.68
CA LYS A 123 11.83 -14.56 6.30
C LYS A 123 12.01 -14.11 4.84
N SER A 124 10.91 -13.86 4.15
CA SER A 124 10.90 -13.54 2.73
C SER A 124 11.39 -12.11 2.49
N THR A 125 12.06 -11.90 1.35
CA THR A 125 12.65 -10.59 0.99
C THR A 125 11.58 -9.57 0.59
N GLU A 126 10.42 -10.07 0.16
CA GLU A 126 9.24 -9.32 -0.27
C GLU A 126 8.65 -8.43 0.83
N PHE A 127 8.97 -8.70 2.10
CA PHE A 127 8.70 -7.79 3.22
C PHE A 127 9.23 -6.37 2.96
N ALA A 128 10.37 -6.24 2.26
CA ALA A 128 10.95 -4.95 1.89
C ALA A 128 9.99 -4.08 1.06
N TYR A 129 9.07 -4.70 0.31
CA TYR A 129 8.11 -3.98 -0.53
C TYR A 129 7.07 -3.20 0.30
N LEU A 130 6.79 -3.62 1.54
CA LEU A 130 5.92 -2.85 2.44
C LEU A 130 6.53 -1.48 2.71
N PHE A 131 7.84 -1.43 2.98
CA PHE A 131 8.56 -0.17 3.19
C PHE A 131 8.65 0.67 1.93
N ILE A 132 8.81 0.06 0.76
CA ILE A 132 8.77 0.79 -0.52
C ILE A 132 7.42 1.49 -0.66
N LEU A 133 6.29 0.80 -0.45
CA LEU A 133 4.98 1.43 -0.54
C LEU A 133 4.76 2.53 0.50
N ILE A 134 5.28 2.38 1.72
CA ILE A 134 5.25 3.43 2.76
C ILE A 134 6.11 4.63 2.34
N ALA A 135 7.31 4.40 1.83
CA ALA A 135 8.24 5.44 1.40
C ALA A 135 7.69 6.23 0.21
N LEU A 136 7.06 5.55 -0.75
CA LEU A 136 6.37 6.21 -1.87
C LEU A 136 5.25 7.13 -1.37
N ARG A 137 4.54 6.75 -0.30
CA ARG A 137 3.52 7.61 0.31
C ARG A 137 4.11 8.80 1.04
N ALA A 138 5.34 8.69 1.56
CA ALA A 138 6.05 9.82 2.16
C ALA A 138 6.37 10.94 1.15
N LEU A 139 6.50 10.60 -0.15
CA LEU A 139 6.68 11.59 -1.22
C LEU A 139 5.46 12.51 -1.41
N ARG A 140 4.27 12.10 -0.95
CA ARG A 140 3.03 12.88 -1.10
C ARG A 140 2.93 14.08 -0.15
N PHE A 141 3.90 14.28 0.76
CA PHE A 141 3.87 15.35 1.79
C PHE A 141 2.58 15.36 2.63
N GLU A 142 1.93 14.21 2.79
CA GLU A 142 0.71 14.05 3.57
C GLU A 142 0.92 12.95 4.62
N PRO A 143 1.27 13.31 5.87
CA PRO A 143 1.69 12.34 6.89
C PRO A 143 0.59 11.34 7.27
N LEU A 144 -0.68 11.71 7.11
CA LEU A 144 -1.82 10.84 7.39
C LEU A 144 -1.76 9.53 6.59
N TRP A 145 -1.38 9.58 5.31
CA TRP A 145 -1.34 8.39 4.46
C TRP A 145 -0.13 7.51 4.75
N VAL A 146 0.96 8.11 5.22
CA VAL A 146 2.14 7.38 5.69
C VAL A 146 1.79 6.62 6.96
N ILE A 147 1.11 7.27 7.91
CA ILE A 147 0.67 6.61 9.15
C ILE A 147 -0.34 5.49 8.84
N LEU A 148 -1.34 5.75 8.00
CA LEU A 148 -2.31 4.71 7.60
C LEU A 148 -1.63 3.53 6.92
N SER A 149 -0.65 3.79 6.06
CA SER A 149 0.15 2.73 5.44
C SER A 149 0.94 1.90 6.44
N GLY A 150 1.60 2.55 7.41
CA GLY A 150 2.37 1.87 8.44
C GLY A 150 1.49 1.04 9.37
N LEU A 151 0.34 1.58 9.79
CA LEU A 151 -0.63 0.86 10.62
C LEU A 151 -1.21 -0.36 9.89
N THR A 152 -1.55 -0.21 8.61
CA THR A 152 -2.08 -1.33 7.82
C THR A 152 -1.01 -2.40 7.59
N ALA A 153 0.23 -1.99 7.31
CA ALA A 153 1.36 -2.91 7.18
C ALA A 153 1.63 -3.67 8.49
N ALA A 154 1.65 -2.96 9.62
CA ALA A 154 1.83 -3.56 10.95
C ALA A 154 0.70 -4.56 11.26
N ALA A 155 -0.55 -4.18 11.01
CA ALA A 155 -1.70 -5.06 11.22
C ALA A 155 -1.63 -6.31 10.34
N GLY A 156 -1.33 -6.17 9.04
CA GLY A 156 -1.18 -7.30 8.13
C GLY A 156 -0.02 -8.21 8.53
N TRP A 157 1.09 -7.64 8.98
CA TRP A 157 2.25 -8.41 9.44
C TRP A 157 1.97 -9.16 10.73
N LEU A 158 1.29 -8.52 11.69
CA LEU A 158 0.85 -9.19 12.93
C LEU A 158 -0.14 -10.32 12.64
N ALA A 159 -1.01 -10.16 11.64
CA ALA A 159 -1.90 -11.22 11.20
C ALA A 159 -1.13 -12.43 10.63
N LEU A 160 -0.12 -12.19 9.78
CA LEU A 160 0.76 -13.25 9.28
C LEU A 160 1.53 -13.94 10.42
N LEU A 161 2.06 -13.18 11.37
CA LEU A 161 2.74 -13.72 12.54
C LEU A 161 1.80 -14.57 13.39
N GLY A 162 0.60 -14.07 13.69
CA GLY A 162 -0.41 -14.81 14.45
C GLY A 162 -0.80 -16.11 13.75
N TYR A 163 -1.00 -16.07 12.43
CA TYR A 163 -1.25 -17.25 11.62
C TYR A 163 -0.08 -18.24 11.65
N ALA A 164 1.16 -17.76 11.52
CA ALA A 164 2.35 -18.61 11.56
C ALA A 164 2.55 -19.29 12.93
N VAL A 165 2.25 -18.60 14.03
CA VAL A 165 2.29 -19.18 15.38
C VAL A 165 1.18 -20.21 15.56
N ALA A 166 -0.05 -19.90 15.13
CA ALA A 166 -1.18 -20.82 15.23
C ALA A 166 -1.03 -22.08 14.36
N SER A 167 -0.34 -21.95 13.22
CA SER A 167 -0.11 -23.05 12.26
C SER A 167 1.19 -23.80 12.52
N ALA A 168 1.99 -23.40 13.51
CA ALA A 168 3.19 -24.13 13.89
C ALA A 168 2.80 -25.53 14.38
N PRO A 169 3.40 -26.61 13.85
CA PRO A 169 3.23 -27.94 14.41
C PRO A 169 3.55 -27.86 15.91
N GLY A 170 2.60 -28.28 16.76
CA GLY A 170 2.70 -28.13 18.20
C GLY A 170 4.05 -28.66 18.68
N ASN A 171 4.81 -27.81 19.38
CA ASN A 171 6.00 -28.25 20.11
C ASN A 171 5.51 -29.31 21.11
N PRO A 172 5.89 -30.60 20.99
CA PRO A 172 5.59 -31.55 22.04
C PRO A 172 6.39 -31.14 23.27
N THR A 173 5.72 -30.56 24.26
CA THR A 173 6.25 -30.44 25.62
C THR A 173 6.33 -31.81 26.27
#